data_AF-A0A9N9WHE2-F1
#
_entry.id   AF-A0A9N9WHE2-F1
#
_cell.length_a   1.000
_cell.length_b   1.000
_cell.length_c   1.000
_cell.angle_alpha   90.00
_cell.angle_beta   90.00
_cell.angle_gamma   90.00
#
_symmetry.space_group_name_H-M   'P 1'
#
loop_
_entity.id
_entity.type
_entity.pdbx_description
1 polymer ?
#
loop_
_entity_poly.entity_id
_entity_poly.type
_entity_poly.pdbx_seq_one_letter_code
_entity_poly.pdbx_strand_id
1 'polypeptide(L)'
;MDLQELVGSWYAENDPKMAGRLVSQENKFSDECYNTRKLDELPFQHYHLYKDEPEKFANQPYFVELDWIHDKLAATDCCHFLEDIALIHIDDLPEHIVILKEVFETHSYALDYDHRQFYGLLRMTMEKRQREGVEVKSTVVQNWMQVIFDPPIPTFYPMNEEFYKISEDKDKKDLSMVEGFDSKTYDLIVRFDTRGKFVATVSTEREEICVWDVTR
;
A
#
# COMPACT_ATOMS: atom_id res chain seq x y z
N MET A 1 -16.47 26.21 -30.69
CA MET A 1 -16.25 26.92 -29.43
C MET A 1 -14.80 26.64 -29.10
N ASP A 2 -13.94 27.57 -29.49
CA ASP A 2 -12.48 27.36 -29.51
C ASP A 2 -11.94 27.36 -28.09
N LEU A 3 -11.24 26.28 -27.72
CA LEU A 3 -10.41 26.22 -26.52
C LEU A 3 -9.21 27.14 -26.76
N GLN A 4 -9.30 28.38 -26.29
CA GLN A 4 -8.14 29.23 -26.09
C GLN A 4 -7.31 28.64 -24.95
N GLU A 5 -6.22 27.96 -25.31
CA GLU A 5 -5.15 27.67 -24.36
C GLU A 5 -4.70 29.00 -23.72
N LEU A 6 -4.83 29.08 -22.40
CA LEU A 6 -4.26 30.16 -21.60
C LEU A 6 -2.74 30.05 -21.65
N VAL A 7 -2.14 30.56 -22.73
CA VAL A 7 -0.69 30.73 -22.84
C VAL A 7 -0.30 31.90 -21.94
N GLY A 8 -0.10 31.61 -20.66
CA GLY A 8 0.37 32.59 -19.70
C GLY A 8 1.72 33.16 -20.16
N SER A 9 1.88 34.48 -20.03
CA SER A 9 3.08 35.26 -20.38
C SER A 9 4.38 34.87 -19.65
N TRP A 10 4.34 33.81 -18.85
CA TRP A 10 5.44 33.24 -18.08
C TRP A 10 6.09 32.03 -18.77
N TYR A 11 5.55 31.62 -19.92
CA TYR A 11 6.02 30.48 -20.69
C TYR A 11 6.94 30.94 -21.83
N ALA A 12 8.23 30.69 -21.67
CA ALA A 12 9.17 30.58 -22.77
C ALA A 12 9.68 29.14 -22.75
N GLU A 13 9.43 28.39 -23.83
CA GLU A 13 9.59 26.94 -23.93
C GLU A 13 11.00 26.43 -23.58
N ASN A 14 12.00 27.31 -23.46
CA ASN A 14 13.40 26.95 -23.15
C ASN A 14 14.16 28.02 -22.33
N ASP A 15 13.51 28.70 -21.37
CA ASP A 15 14.25 29.63 -20.48
C ASP A 15 15.24 28.83 -19.59
N PRO A 16 16.56 29.10 -19.64
CA PRO A 16 17.55 28.44 -18.78
C PRO A 16 17.26 28.58 -17.29
N LYS A 17 16.55 29.63 -16.87
CA LYS A 17 16.12 29.85 -15.48
C LYS A 17 14.98 28.93 -15.06
N MET A 18 14.29 28.32 -16.03
CA MET A 18 13.20 27.37 -15.83
C MET A 18 13.64 25.91 -16.04
N ALA A 19 14.92 25.67 -16.35
CA ALA A 19 15.45 24.32 -16.62
C ALA A 19 15.24 23.34 -15.45
N GLY A 20 15.15 23.84 -14.21
CA GLY A 20 14.83 23.02 -13.03
C GLY A 20 13.47 22.31 -13.11
N ARG A 21 12.53 22.80 -13.94
CA ARG A 21 11.22 22.16 -14.19
C ARG A 21 11.31 20.94 -15.11
N LEU A 22 12.40 20.84 -15.88
CA LEU A 22 12.68 19.74 -16.80
C LEU A 22 13.49 18.62 -16.11
N VAL A 23 13.94 18.85 -14.88
CA VAL A 23 14.65 17.85 -14.09
C VAL A 23 13.64 16.83 -13.57
N SER A 24 13.85 15.55 -13.93
CA SER A 24 13.07 14.43 -13.40
C SER A 24 13.05 14.49 -11.88
N GLN A 25 11.85 14.46 -11.30
CA GLN A 25 11.66 14.35 -9.86
C GLN A 25 11.53 12.88 -9.54
N GLU A 26 12.61 12.25 -9.10
CA GLU A 26 12.59 10.84 -8.66
C GLU A 26 11.71 10.68 -7.40
N ASN A 27 11.15 9.49 -7.19
CA ASN A 27 10.46 9.14 -5.94
C ASN A 27 11.43 9.02 -4.77
N LYS A 28 12.68 8.66 -5.08
CA LYS A 28 13.71 8.28 -4.13
C LYS A 28 15.04 8.94 -4.49
N PHE A 29 15.67 9.64 -3.54
CA PHE A 29 16.97 10.27 -3.70
C PHE A 29 18.12 9.39 -3.19
N SER A 30 17.84 8.49 -2.25
CA SER A 30 18.75 7.45 -1.75
C SER A 30 17.94 6.36 -1.05
N ASP A 31 18.58 5.26 -0.61
CA ASP A 31 17.89 4.12 0.01
C ASP A 31 16.94 4.46 1.18
N GLU A 32 17.27 5.53 1.91
CA GLU A 32 16.55 6.00 3.10
C GLU A 32 15.91 7.40 2.91
N CYS A 33 16.01 7.98 1.71
CA CYS A 33 15.54 9.34 1.45
C CYS A 33 14.53 9.35 0.30
N TYR A 34 13.25 9.49 0.67
CA TYR A 34 12.15 9.62 -0.28
C TYR A 34 11.81 11.08 -0.55
N ASN A 35 11.26 11.34 -1.73
CA ASN A 35 10.72 12.63 -2.10
C ASN A 35 9.32 12.80 -1.51
N THR A 36 9.24 12.93 -0.18
CA THR A 36 7.97 13.01 0.56
C THR A 36 7.05 14.07 -0.01
N ARG A 37 7.60 15.25 -0.37
CA ARG A 37 6.80 16.33 -0.96
C ARG A 37 6.11 15.90 -2.25
N LYS A 38 6.82 15.22 -3.16
CA LYS A 38 6.24 14.70 -4.40
C LYS A 38 5.17 13.65 -4.10
N LEU A 39 5.48 12.69 -3.24
CA LEU A 39 4.61 11.55 -2.94
C LEU A 39 3.33 11.96 -2.18
N ASP A 40 3.42 13.04 -1.41
CA ASP A 40 2.31 13.62 -0.64
C ASP A 40 1.46 14.58 -1.49
N GLU A 41 2.08 15.60 -2.10
CA GLU A 41 1.33 16.68 -2.75
C GLU A 41 0.81 16.30 -4.15
N LEU A 42 1.48 15.42 -4.89
CA LEU A 42 1.19 15.19 -6.32
C LEU A 42 -0.23 14.65 -6.58
N PRO A 43 -0.76 13.65 -5.83
CA PRO A 43 -2.13 13.19 -6.01
C PRO A 43 -3.15 14.31 -5.83
N PHE A 44 -2.99 15.16 -4.81
CA PHE A 44 -3.87 16.30 -4.58
C PHE A 44 -3.84 17.35 -5.72
N GLN A 45 -2.65 17.62 -6.28
CA GLN A 45 -2.52 18.50 -7.44
C GLN A 45 -3.21 17.90 -8.68
N HIS A 46 -3.03 16.60 -8.93
CA HIS A 46 -3.66 15.91 -10.05
C HIS A 46 -5.18 15.80 -9.89
N TYR A 47 -5.68 15.65 -8.66
CA TYR A 47 -7.11 15.76 -8.39
C TYR A 47 -7.65 17.10 -8.89
N HIS A 48 -6.96 18.21 -8.65
CA HIS A 48 -7.38 19.53 -9.13
C HIS A 48 -7.42 19.67 -10.66
N LEU A 49 -6.58 18.92 -11.37
CA LEU A 49 -6.57 18.87 -12.83
C LEU A 49 -7.68 17.97 -13.39
N TYR A 50 -8.03 16.91 -12.67
CA TYR A 50 -8.98 15.88 -13.11
C TYR A 50 -10.31 15.90 -12.34
N LYS A 51 -10.68 17.01 -11.69
CA LYS A 51 -11.93 17.11 -10.91
C LYS A 51 -13.17 16.70 -11.70
N ASP A 52 -13.20 17.07 -12.98
CA ASP A 52 -14.31 16.76 -13.89
C ASP A 52 -14.17 15.38 -14.57
N GLU A 53 -13.07 14.68 -14.35
CA GLU A 53 -12.74 13.34 -14.90
C GLU A 53 -12.34 12.37 -13.77
N PRO A 54 -13.22 12.07 -12.79
CA PRO A 54 -12.85 11.30 -11.60
C PRO A 54 -12.37 9.88 -11.93
N GLU A 55 -12.91 9.26 -12.98
CA GLU A 55 -12.46 7.96 -13.50
C GLU A 55 -11.00 7.98 -13.95
N LYS A 56 -10.57 9.08 -14.58
CA LYS A 56 -9.19 9.27 -15.01
C LYS A 56 -8.26 9.50 -13.83
N PHE A 57 -8.74 10.20 -12.80
CA PHE A 57 -8.01 10.36 -11.54
C PHE A 57 -7.80 9.02 -10.83
N ALA A 58 -8.84 8.19 -10.73
CA ALA A 58 -8.77 6.88 -10.07
C ALA A 58 -7.84 5.86 -10.77
N ASN A 59 -7.48 6.09 -12.03
CA ASN A 59 -6.56 5.26 -12.80
C ASN A 59 -5.17 5.89 -12.97
N GLN A 60 -4.86 6.95 -12.21
CA GLN A 60 -3.51 7.51 -12.19
C GLN A 60 -2.49 6.52 -11.58
N PRO A 61 -1.19 6.65 -11.93
CA PRO A 61 -0.13 5.80 -11.41
C PRO A 61 -0.14 5.60 -9.89
N TYR A 62 -0.57 6.62 -9.14
CA TYR A 62 -0.59 6.62 -7.67
C TYR A 62 -1.44 5.51 -7.06
N PHE A 63 -2.42 5.02 -7.82
CA PHE A 63 -3.35 3.99 -7.40
C PHE A 63 -3.15 2.66 -8.13
N VAL A 64 -2.26 2.61 -9.13
CA VAL A 64 -2.12 1.49 -10.06
C VAL A 64 -0.72 0.88 -9.99
N GLU A 65 0.31 1.69 -9.80
CA GLU A 65 1.71 1.27 -9.78
C GLU A 65 2.13 0.91 -8.34
N LEU A 66 2.45 -0.37 -8.09
CA LEU A 66 2.75 -0.87 -6.75
C LEU A 66 4.04 -0.30 -6.14
N ASP A 67 5.01 0.05 -6.98
CA ASP A 67 6.24 0.74 -6.58
C ASP A 67 5.94 2.16 -6.08
N TRP A 68 5.06 2.91 -6.76
CA TRP A 68 4.60 4.20 -6.26
C TRP A 68 3.88 4.06 -4.92
N ILE A 69 2.96 3.10 -4.80
CA ILE A 69 2.19 2.87 -3.57
C ILE A 69 3.14 2.53 -2.43
N HIS A 70 4.10 1.63 -2.67
CA HIS A 70 5.12 1.27 -1.69
C HIS A 70 5.98 2.48 -1.27
N ASP A 71 6.47 3.26 -2.23
CA ASP A 71 7.30 4.44 -1.95
C ASP A 71 6.52 5.52 -1.20
N LYS A 72 5.23 5.70 -1.52
CA LYS A 72 4.35 6.63 -0.80
C LYS A 72 4.24 6.21 0.67
N LEU A 73 3.99 4.93 0.95
CA LEU A 73 3.93 4.42 2.33
C LEU A 73 5.27 4.60 3.07
N ALA A 74 6.39 4.42 2.38
CA ALA A 74 7.70 4.62 2.98
C ALA A 74 7.98 6.10 3.33
N ALA A 75 7.36 7.03 2.59
CA ALA A 75 7.58 8.47 2.73
C ALA A 75 6.57 9.18 3.64
N THR A 76 5.35 8.63 3.78
CA THR A 76 4.25 9.18 4.58
C THR A 76 3.71 8.12 5.55
N ASP A 77 2.46 7.69 5.39
CA ASP A 77 1.75 6.67 6.18
C ASP A 77 0.47 6.22 5.43
N CYS A 78 -0.27 5.27 6.03
CA CYS A 78 -1.53 4.78 5.47
C CYS A 78 -2.63 5.85 5.43
N CYS A 79 -2.67 6.78 6.38
CA CYS A 79 -3.69 7.82 6.46
C CYS A 79 -3.62 8.76 5.26
N HIS A 80 -2.43 9.22 4.88
CA HIS A 80 -2.24 10.06 3.69
C HIS A 80 -2.66 9.33 2.40
N PHE A 81 -2.46 8.01 2.32
CA PHE A 81 -2.95 7.23 1.18
C PHE A 81 -4.49 7.14 1.15
N LEU A 82 -5.11 6.95 2.31
CA LEU A 82 -6.58 6.91 2.44
C LEU A 82 -7.21 8.28 2.14
N GLU A 83 -6.55 9.38 2.49
CA GLU A 83 -6.97 10.74 2.11
C GLU A 83 -7.00 10.93 0.60
N ASP A 84 -6.00 10.42 -0.13
CA ASP A 84 -6.00 10.45 -1.60
C ASP A 84 -7.14 9.62 -2.19
N ILE A 85 -7.41 8.44 -1.64
CA ILE A 85 -8.57 7.62 -2.06
C ILE A 85 -9.87 8.40 -1.83
N ALA A 86 -9.98 9.16 -0.72
CA ALA A 86 -11.17 9.94 -0.41
C ALA A 86 -11.44 11.08 -1.41
N LEU A 87 -10.45 11.49 -2.20
CA LEU A 87 -10.62 12.45 -3.30
C LEU A 87 -11.32 11.83 -4.53
N ILE A 88 -11.42 10.50 -4.61
CA ILE A 88 -12.07 9.80 -5.73
C ILE A 88 -13.58 9.85 -5.54
N HIS A 89 -14.25 10.71 -6.32
CA HIS A 89 -15.70 10.87 -6.30
C HIS A 89 -16.35 10.07 -7.44
N ILE A 90 -16.39 8.75 -7.29
CA ILE A 90 -17.07 7.80 -8.19
C ILE A 90 -18.01 6.94 -7.35
N ASP A 91 -19.23 6.70 -7.82
CA ASP A 91 -20.22 5.88 -7.10
C ASP A 91 -19.73 4.43 -6.92
N ASP A 92 -19.24 3.83 -8.01
CA ASP A 92 -18.65 2.49 -8.02
C ASP A 92 -17.13 2.59 -8.14
N LEU A 93 -16.43 2.39 -7.01
CA LEU A 93 -14.97 2.45 -6.99
C LEU A 93 -14.37 1.32 -7.86
N PRO A 94 -13.33 1.62 -8.65
CA PRO A 94 -12.58 0.60 -9.37
C PRO A 94 -12.04 -0.48 -8.44
N GLU A 95 -11.95 -1.72 -8.94
CA GLU A 95 -11.55 -2.90 -8.14
C GLU A 95 -10.24 -2.69 -7.38
N HIS A 96 -9.23 -2.10 -8.04
CA HIS A 96 -7.92 -1.83 -7.43
C HIS A 96 -8.00 -0.84 -6.27
N ILE A 97 -8.87 0.17 -6.35
CA ILE A 97 -9.12 1.12 -5.26
C ILE A 97 -9.79 0.42 -4.07
N VAL A 98 -10.78 -0.44 -4.34
CA VAL A 98 -11.47 -1.19 -3.28
C VAL A 98 -10.51 -2.14 -2.56
N ILE A 99 -9.58 -2.77 -3.28
CA ILE A 99 -8.53 -3.61 -2.68
C ILE A 99 -7.59 -2.79 -1.81
N LEU A 100 -7.05 -1.68 -2.33
CA LEU A 100 -6.13 -0.84 -1.58
C LEU A 100 -6.78 -0.28 -0.32
N LYS A 101 -8.03 0.17 -0.42
CA LYS A 101 -8.79 0.63 0.72
C LYS A 101 -8.91 -0.45 1.81
N GLU A 102 -9.29 -1.68 1.43
CA GLU A 102 -9.34 -2.81 2.38
C GLU A 102 -7.98 -3.07 3.03
N VAL A 103 -6.90 -3.08 2.25
CA VAL A 103 -5.54 -3.33 2.74
C VAL A 103 -5.13 -2.27 3.77
N PHE A 104 -5.30 -0.99 3.45
CA PHE A 104 -4.89 0.11 4.32
C PHE A 104 -5.77 0.24 5.56
N GLU A 105 -7.09 0.04 5.44
CA GLU A 105 -7.98 0.07 6.60
C GLU A 105 -7.73 -1.11 7.55
N THR A 106 -7.45 -2.30 7.01
CA THR A 106 -7.26 -3.52 7.80
C THR A 106 -5.87 -3.62 8.42
N HIS A 107 -4.84 -3.13 7.71
CA HIS A 107 -3.43 -3.36 8.05
C HIS A 107 -2.65 -2.08 8.38
N SER A 108 -3.32 -0.93 8.55
CA SER A 108 -2.68 0.37 8.88
C SER A 108 -1.61 0.26 9.95
N TYR A 109 -1.94 -0.35 11.11
CA TYR A 109 -1.00 -0.49 12.22
C TYR A 109 0.32 -1.21 11.84
N ALA A 110 0.22 -2.29 11.05
CA ALA A 110 1.40 -3.05 10.64
C ALA A 110 2.21 -2.31 9.57
N LEU A 111 1.53 -1.62 8.66
CA LEU A 111 2.13 -0.88 7.54
C LEU A 111 2.79 0.43 7.99
N ASP A 112 2.18 1.14 8.93
CA ASP A 112 2.76 2.36 9.52
C ASP A 112 4.01 2.04 10.35
N TYR A 113 4.11 0.81 10.88
CA TYR A 113 5.30 0.34 11.58
C TYR A 113 6.40 -0.13 10.61
N ASP A 114 6.07 -1.00 9.65
CA ASP A 114 6.99 -1.47 8.62
C ASP A 114 6.28 -1.59 7.26
N HIS A 115 6.41 -0.53 6.46
CA HIS A 115 5.85 -0.41 5.11
C HIS A 115 6.30 -1.54 4.16
N ARG A 116 7.43 -2.20 4.43
CA ARG A 116 7.96 -3.31 3.59
C ARG A 116 7.07 -4.55 3.67
N GLN A 117 6.12 -4.59 4.59
CA GLN A 117 5.08 -5.63 4.68
C GLN A 117 3.99 -5.48 3.62
N PHE A 118 3.92 -4.35 2.90
CA PHE A 118 2.87 -4.03 1.93
C PHE A 118 2.55 -5.18 0.96
N TYR A 119 3.54 -5.70 0.23
CA TYR A 119 3.31 -6.77 -0.75
C TYR A 119 2.75 -8.05 -0.12
N GLY A 120 3.14 -8.36 1.12
CA GLY A 120 2.77 -9.59 1.82
C GLY A 120 1.34 -9.51 2.31
N LEU A 121 0.98 -8.37 2.87
CA LEU A 121 -0.39 -8.07 3.29
C LEU A 121 -1.32 -7.97 2.08
N LEU A 122 -0.90 -7.34 0.99
CA LEU A 122 -1.66 -7.31 -0.26
C LEU A 122 -1.90 -8.73 -0.79
N ARG A 123 -0.88 -9.59 -0.78
CA ARG A 123 -1.03 -11.01 -1.15
C ARG A 123 -2.03 -11.73 -0.27
N MET A 124 -1.96 -11.55 1.05
CA MET A 124 -2.91 -12.16 1.98
C MET A 124 -4.35 -11.70 1.72
N THR A 125 -4.57 -10.41 1.48
CA THR A 125 -5.90 -9.87 1.11
C THR A 125 -6.40 -10.49 -0.19
N MET A 126 -5.55 -10.62 -1.21
CA MET A 126 -5.93 -11.19 -2.49
C MET A 126 -6.28 -12.68 -2.38
N GLU A 127 -5.48 -13.47 -1.65
CA GLU A 127 -5.77 -14.89 -1.44
C GLU A 127 -7.04 -15.11 -0.61
N LYS A 128 -7.32 -14.25 0.37
CA LYS A 128 -8.60 -14.25 1.09
C LYS A 128 -9.78 -14.04 0.15
N ARG A 129 -9.72 -13.02 -0.71
CA ARG A 129 -10.76 -12.77 -1.73
C ARG A 129 -10.95 -13.95 -2.68
N GLN A 130 -9.87 -14.60 -3.10
CA GLN A 130 -9.94 -15.81 -3.92
C GLN A 130 -10.63 -16.98 -3.19
N ARG A 131 -10.33 -17.19 -1.90
CA ARG A 131 -11.01 -18.21 -1.07
C ARG A 131 -12.50 -17.93 -0.91
N GLU A 132 -12.88 -16.66 -0.80
CA GLU A 132 -14.27 -16.20 -0.75
C GLU A 132 -15.00 -16.27 -2.11
N GLY A 133 -14.30 -16.70 -3.17
CA GLY A 133 -14.86 -16.86 -4.52
C GLY A 133 -15.00 -15.55 -5.29
N VAL A 134 -14.30 -14.49 -4.89
CA VAL A 134 -14.29 -13.20 -5.61
C VAL A 134 -13.36 -13.31 -6.81
N GLU A 135 -13.92 -13.22 -8.01
CA GLU A 135 -13.16 -13.23 -9.26
C GLU A 135 -12.42 -11.90 -9.49
N VAL A 136 -11.16 -12.00 -9.94
CA VAL A 136 -10.33 -10.85 -10.33
C VAL A 136 -10.72 -10.38 -11.74
N LYS A 137 -11.17 -9.13 -11.88
CA LYS A 137 -11.73 -8.62 -13.14
C LYS A 137 -10.80 -7.66 -13.88
N SER A 138 -10.12 -6.79 -13.13
CA SER A 138 -9.29 -5.71 -13.65
C SER A 138 -7.92 -6.19 -14.09
N THR A 139 -7.45 -5.67 -15.22
CA THR A 139 -6.09 -5.91 -15.71
C THR A 139 -5.03 -5.38 -14.74
N VAL A 140 -5.32 -4.30 -14.01
CA VAL A 140 -4.45 -3.76 -12.96
C VAL A 140 -4.20 -4.81 -11.88
N VAL A 141 -5.28 -5.41 -11.39
CA VAL A 141 -5.21 -6.39 -10.31
C VAL A 141 -4.58 -7.70 -10.80
N GLN A 142 -4.83 -8.10 -12.05
CA GLN A 142 -4.13 -9.23 -12.67
C GLN A 142 -2.61 -9.01 -12.76
N ASN A 143 -2.17 -7.78 -13.06
CA ASN A 143 -0.75 -7.43 -13.04
C ASN A 143 -0.20 -7.46 -11.61
N TRP A 144 -0.95 -6.96 -10.62
CA TRP A 144 -0.55 -7.04 -9.21
C TRP A 144 -0.35 -8.49 -8.75
N MET A 145 -1.22 -9.40 -9.17
CA MET A 145 -1.09 -10.82 -8.87
C MET A 145 0.24 -11.41 -9.34
N GLN A 146 0.85 -10.88 -10.41
CA GLN A 146 2.18 -11.34 -10.84
C GLN A 146 3.28 -10.83 -9.90
N VAL A 147 3.17 -9.56 -9.48
CA VAL A 147 4.18 -8.90 -8.64
C VAL A 147 4.14 -9.41 -7.20
N ILE A 148 2.97 -9.64 -6.61
CA ILE A 148 2.87 -10.01 -5.18
C ILE A 148 3.35 -11.45 -4.89
N PHE A 149 3.43 -12.31 -5.91
CA PHE A 149 3.98 -13.67 -5.77
C PHE A 149 5.51 -13.68 -5.80
N ASP A 150 6.12 -12.72 -6.50
CA ASP A 150 7.57 -12.51 -6.56
C ASP A 150 7.90 -11.02 -6.34
N PRO A 151 7.75 -10.53 -5.09
CA PRO A 151 7.84 -9.11 -4.80
C PRO A 151 9.25 -8.56 -5.02
N PRO A 152 9.38 -7.29 -5.46
CA PRO A 152 10.68 -6.68 -5.75
C PRO A 152 11.52 -6.41 -4.50
N ILE A 153 10.91 -6.53 -3.31
CA ILE A 153 11.56 -6.37 -2.02
C ILE A 153 11.32 -7.60 -1.15
N PRO A 154 12.25 -7.93 -0.23
CA PRO A 154 12.01 -9.01 0.74
C PRO A 154 10.77 -8.70 1.58
N THR A 155 9.80 -9.59 1.55
CA THR A 155 8.51 -9.45 2.21
C THR A 155 8.22 -10.69 3.06
N PHE A 156 7.60 -10.50 4.23
CA PHE A 156 7.15 -11.62 5.04
C PHE A 156 5.77 -12.07 4.57
N TYR A 157 5.67 -13.36 4.27
CA TYR A 157 4.43 -13.98 3.90
C TYR A 157 4.39 -15.39 4.53
N PRO A 158 3.29 -15.78 5.19
CA PRO A 158 3.18 -17.10 5.82
C PRO A 158 3.08 -18.20 4.77
N MET A 159 4.13 -19.02 4.65
CA MET A 159 4.17 -20.16 3.71
C MET A 159 3.24 -21.32 4.08
N ASN A 160 2.77 -21.40 5.32
CA ASN A 160 1.90 -22.49 5.74
C ASN A 160 0.51 -22.30 5.11
N GLU A 161 0.11 -23.22 4.24
CA GLU A 161 -1.21 -23.22 3.61
C GLU A 161 -2.35 -23.19 4.63
N GLU A 162 -2.18 -23.75 5.83
CA GLU A 162 -3.22 -23.71 6.86
C GLU A 162 -3.23 -22.43 7.69
N PHE A 163 -2.30 -21.50 7.44
CA PHE A 163 -2.20 -20.25 8.19
C PHE A 163 -3.50 -19.45 8.15
N TYR A 164 -4.20 -19.44 7.00
CA TYR A 164 -5.49 -18.75 6.88
C TYR A 164 -6.54 -19.34 7.83
N LYS A 165 -6.52 -20.66 8.07
CA LYS A 165 -7.44 -21.31 9.02
C LYS A 165 -7.18 -20.79 10.43
N ILE A 166 -5.93 -20.54 10.78
CA ILE A 166 -5.56 -20.00 12.10
C ILE A 166 -5.96 -18.52 12.23
N SER A 167 -5.86 -17.74 11.15
CA SER A 167 -6.26 -16.32 11.16
C SER A 167 -7.77 -16.10 11.00
N GLU A 168 -8.51 -17.07 10.45
CA GLU A 168 -9.94 -16.94 10.12
C GLU A 168 -10.85 -17.87 10.96
N ASP A 169 -10.30 -18.84 11.72
CA ASP A 169 -11.09 -19.72 12.61
C ASP A 169 -11.78 -18.91 13.71
N LYS A 170 -13.08 -18.69 13.53
CA LYS A 170 -13.97 -18.20 14.59
C LYS A 170 -14.35 -19.29 15.59
N ASP A 171 -14.10 -20.55 15.28
CA ASP A 171 -14.54 -21.71 16.07
C ASP A 171 -13.53 -22.15 17.14
N LYS A 172 -12.32 -21.58 17.16
CA LYS A 172 -11.39 -21.66 18.31
C LYS A 172 -11.66 -20.61 19.40
N LYS A 173 -12.81 -19.91 19.33
CA LYS A 173 -13.32 -19.04 20.41
C LYS A 173 -13.48 -19.74 21.76
N ASP A 174 -13.51 -21.07 21.80
CA ASP A 174 -13.82 -21.85 23.01
C ASP A 174 -12.59 -22.28 23.84
N LEU A 175 -11.36 -21.90 23.46
CA LEU A 175 -10.14 -22.32 24.19
C LEU A 175 -9.45 -21.20 24.99
N SER A 176 -9.87 -19.95 24.86
CA SER A 176 -9.42 -18.86 25.71
C SER A 176 -10.47 -18.58 26.80
N MET A 177 -10.08 -18.65 28.08
CA MET A 177 -10.99 -18.45 29.23
C MET A 177 -11.41 -16.98 29.44
N VAL A 178 -11.33 -16.14 28.40
CA VAL A 178 -11.65 -14.71 28.46
C VAL A 178 -12.41 -14.31 27.20
N GLU A 179 -13.70 -13.96 27.36
CA GLU A 179 -14.52 -13.40 26.28
C GLU A 179 -13.86 -12.13 25.69
N GLY A 180 -13.47 -12.20 24.41
CA GLY A 180 -13.03 -11.03 23.63
C GLY A 180 -11.55 -10.98 23.22
N PHE A 181 -10.76 -12.03 23.47
CA PHE A 181 -9.29 -12.01 23.36
C PHE A 181 -8.69 -13.06 22.41
N ASP A 182 -9.25 -13.28 21.21
CA ASP A 182 -8.60 -14.17 20.22
C ASP A 182 -9.15 -13.96 18.80
N SER A 183 -8.34 -13.35 17.93
CA SER A 183 -8.57 -13.27 16.49
C SER A 183 -7.29 -13.16 15.64
N LYS A 184 -6.13 -12.83 16.23
CA LYS A 184 -4.89 -12.56 15.50
C LYS A 184 -3.72 -13.41 15.96
N THR A 185 -3.14 -14.16 15.02
CA THR A 185 -1.95 -14.97 15.27
C THR A 185 -0.74 -14.11 15.64
N TYR A 186 -0.61 -12.94 15.03
CA TYR A 186 0.32 -11.86 15.39
C TYR A 186 -0.20 -10.54 14.78
N ASP A 187 -0.04 -9.45 15.53
CA ASP A 187 -0.43 -8.08 15.15
C ASP A 187 0.66 -7.36 14.37
N LEU A 188 1.92 -7.73 14.61
CA LEU A 188 3.06 -6.98 14.11
C LEU A 188 4.23 -7.92 13.82
N ILE A 189 4.91 -7.68 12.70
CA ILE A 189 6.19 -8.29 12.35
C ILE A 189 7.25 -7.19 12.31
N VAL A 190 8.33 -7.36 13.07
CA VAL A 190 9.40 -6.37 13.27
C VAL A 190 10.72 -6.93 12.78
N ARG A 191 11.41 -6.20 11.89
CA ARG A 191 12.78 -6.50 11.48
C ARG A 191 13.77 -5.77 12.38
N PHE A 192 14.79 -6.47 12.87
CA PHE A 192 15.88 -5.84 13.61
C PHE A 192 17.03 -5.45 12.66
N ASP A 193 17.12 -4.16 12.31
CA ASP A 193 18.16 -3.62 11.42
C ASP A 193 19.58 -3.80 11.96
N THR A 194 19.76 -3.80 13.28
CA THR A 194 21.11 -3.79 13.88
C THR A 194 21.82 -5.15 13.83
N ARG A 195 21.13 -6.24 13.51
CA ARG A 195 21.73 -7.60 13.49
C ARG A 195 21.25 -8.52 12.39
N GLY A 196 20.45 -8.05 11.42
CA GLY A 196 20.19 -8.68 10.11
C GLY A 196 19.72 -10.14 10.11
N LYS A 197 19.32 -10.69 11.25
CA LYS A 197 19.10 -12.13 11.43
C LYS A 197 17.91 -12.46 12.30
N PHE A 198 17.27 -11.46 12.90
CA PHE A 198 16.15 -11.68 13.80
C PHE A 198 14.92 -10.92 13.34
N VAL A 199 13.78 -11.58 13.47
CA VAL A 199 12.46 -11.01 13.24
C VAL A 199 11.66 -11.23 14.51
N ALA A 200 11.00 -10.20 15.04
CA ALA A 200 10.04 -10.38 16.12
C ALA A 200 8.62 -10.38 15.57
N THR A 201 7.80 -11.34 15.97
CA THR A 201 6.35 -11.30 15.79
C THR A 201 5.72 -10.99 17.14
N VAL A 202 4.87 -9.97 17.19
CA VAL A 202 4.15 -9.57 18.40
C VAL A 202 2.69 -9.97 18.24
N SER A 203 2.14 -10.66 19.22
CA SER A 203 0.69 -10.85 19.37
C SER A 203 0.27 -10.12 20.64
N THR A 204 -0.42 -8.99 20.48
CA THR A 204 -0.94 -8.21 21.61
C THR A 204 -2.05 -8.96 22.32
N GLU A 205 -2.85 -9.73 21.58
CA GLU A 205 -3.89 -10.58 22.15
C GLU A 205 -3.32 -11.70 23.02
N ARG A 206 -2.21 -12.33 22.60
CA ARG A 206 -1.58 -13.42 23.37
C ARG A 206 -0.58 -12.93 24.40
N GLU A 207 -0.32 -11.62 24.45
CA GLU A 207 0.79 -11.03 25.22
C GLU A 207 2.15 -11.69 24.89
N GLU A 208 2.33 -12.12 23.64
CA GLU A 208 3.48 -12.90 23.19
C GLU A 208 4.38 -12.10 22.25
N ILE A 209 5.69 -12.24 22.44
CA ILE A 209 6.71 -11.78 21.50
C ILE A 209 7.58 -12.98 21.15
N CYS A 210 7.49 -13.43 19.89
CA CYS A 210 8.33 -14.51 19.37
C CYS A 210 9.45 -13.94 18.53
N VAL A 211 10.69 -14.32 18.80
CA VAL A 211 11.86 -13.88 18.03
C VAL A 211 12.38 -15.05 17.19
N TRP A 212 12.38 -14.86 15.87
CA TRP A 212 12.77 -15.84 14.87
C TRP A 212 14.17 -15.53 14.36
N ASP A 213 15.04 -16.54 14.27
CA ASP A 213 16.32 -16.45 13.55
C ASP A 213 16.07 -16.80 12.08
N VAL A 214 16.11 -15.82 11.18
CA VAL A 214 15.81 -16.01 9.75
C VAL A 214 16.96 -16.61 8.95
N THR A 215 18.07 -17.00 9.59
CA THR A 215 19.20 -17.68 8.93
C THR A 215 19.22 -19.20 9.11
N ARG A 216 18.25 -19.77 9.81
CA ARG A 216 18.09 -21.21 10.06
C ARG A 216 16.70 -21.68 9.68
#